data_AF-A0A3R7BK23-F1
#
_entry.id   AF-A0A3R7BK23-F1
#
_cell.length_a   1.000
_cell.length_b   1.000
_cell.length_c   1.000
_cell.angle_alpha   90.00
_cell.angle_beta   90.00
_cell.angle_gamma   90.00
#
_symmetry.space_group_name_H-M   'P 1'
#
loop_
_entity.id
_entity.type
_entity.pdbx_description
1 polymer ?
#
loop_
_entity_poly.entity_id
_entity_poly.type
_entity_poly.pdbx_seq_one_letter_code
_entity_poly.pdbx_strand_id
1 'polypeptide(L)'
;MKRSSKIISLIGVFAALHAVLYLITPVELWRSWSIYLEPLEGLILGPWAGFLAALLGSLVARTIKPTDLWMFGIIAEPMGVLACGLIAKNRWKSLLLIYAVMLGSYFAHPLGRELPLWTILDILAASALVYPVTKISKNLFNKDVNRLPFIMSMAAFIGTVTDSLTRVFLLIPAGLYVILGWPSEVVRVAFITGAVDSYIEDAIVVIVTFIIGTPIVLALKKIPGMKYPLS
;
A
#
# COMPACT_ATOMS: atom_id res chain seq x y z
N MET A 1 12.08 20.74 -18.66
CA MET A 1 10.81 21.32 -18.16
C MET A 1 9.58 20.46 -18.46
N LYS A 2 9.23 20.12 -19.72
CA LYS A 2 7.99 19.37 -20.07
C LYS A 2 7.76 18.04 -19.31
N ARG A 3 8.82 17.27 -19.00
CA ARG A 3 8.70 16.00 -18.27
C ARG A 3 8.36 16.19 -16.78
N SER A 4 8.86 17.27 -16.17
CA SER A 4 8.58 17.61 -14.77
C SER A 4 7.13 18.06 -14.58
N SER A 5 6.64 18.96 -15.43
CA SER A 5 5.25 19.44 -15.37
C SER A 5 4.22 18.31 -15.55
N LYS A 6 4.50 17.33 -16.42
CA LYS A 6 3.64 16.15 -16.60
C LYS A 6 3.57 15.27 -15.36
N ILE A 7 4.71 15.01 -14.71
CA ILE A 7 4.75 14.19 -13.49
C ILE A 7 4.02 14.90 -12.36
N ILE A 8 4.25 16.20 -12.17
CA ILE A 8 3.53 17.01 -11.17
C ILE A 8 2.02 16.98 -11.40
N SER A 9 1.58 17.14 -12.65
CA SER A 9 0.16 17.07 -12.99
C SER A 9 -0.45 15.70 -12.68
N LEU A 10 0.26 14.60 -12.97
CA LEU A 10 -0.22 13.26 -12.65
C LEU A 10 -0.23 12.98 -11.15
N ILE A 11 0.75 13.47 -10.39
CA ILE A 11 0.71 13.43 -8.92
C ILE A 11 -0.55 14.12 -8.42
N GLY A 12 -0.88 15.31 -8.93
CA GLY A 12 -2.09 16.04 -8.55
C GLY A 12 -3.39 15.29 -8.89
N VAL A 13 -3.48 14.68 -10.09
CA VAL A 13 -4.66 13.91 -10.51
C VAL A 13 -4.85 12.67 -9.64
N PHE A 14 -3.78 11.90 -9.39
CA PHE A 14 -3.87 10.70 -8.54
C PHE A 14 -4.13 11.08 -7.08
N ALA A 15 -3.50 12.13 -6.55
CA ALA A 15 -3.80 12.63 -5.20
C ALA A 15 -5.27 13.03 -5.05
N ALA A 16 -5.84 13.72 -6.04
CA ALA A 16 -7.27 14.07 -6.03
C ALA A 16 -8.17 12.83 -6.08
N LEU A 17 -7.84 11.84 -6.92
CA LEU A 17 -8.60 10.59 -7.00
C LEU A 17 -8.52 9.80 -5.69
N HIS A 18 -7.33 9.69 -5.10
CA HIS A 18 -7.10 9.06 -3.81
C HIS A 18 -7.96 9.72 -2.72
N ALA A 19 -7.95 11.06 -2.67
CA ALA A 19 -8.75 11.81 -1.72
C ALA A 19 -10.26 11.61 -1.94
N VAL A 20 -10.74 11.67 -3.18
CA VAL A 20 -12.16 11.44 -3.50
C VAL A 20 -12.60 10.04 -3.08
N LEU A 21 -11.81 9.00 -3.38
CA LEU A 21 -12.13 7.63 -2.99
C LEU A 21 -12.26 7.50 -1.46
N TYR A 22 -11.36 8.11 -0.69
CA TYR A 22 -11.50 8.15 0.76
C TYR A 22 -12.78 8.88 1.20
N LEU A 23 -13.07 10.05 0.62
CA LEU A 23 -14.21 10.87 1.05
C LEU A 23 -15.56 10.20 0.78
N ILE A 24 -15.71 9.49 -0.34
CA ILE A 24 -16.93 8.77 -0.71
C ILE A 24 -17.05 7.40 -0.04
N THR A 25 -16.00 6.95 0.66
CA THR A 25 -16.03 5.68 1.41
C THR A 25 -17.08 5.80 2.54
N PRO A 26 -18.01 4.83 2.64
CA PRO A 26 -18.88 4.67 3.80
C PRO A 26 -18.09 4.58 5.11
N VAL A 27 -18.69 4.96 6.23
CA VAL A 27 -17.98 5.07 7.52
C VAL A 27 -17.65 3.70 8.12
N GLU A 28 -18.33 2.64 7.65
CA GLU A 28 -18.29 1.29 8.22
C GLU A 28 -17.14 0.42 7.69
N LEU A 29 -16.32 0.91 6.75
CA LEU A 29 -15.25 0.11 6.15
C LEU A 29 -13.92 0.24 6.92
N TRP A 30 -13.21 -0.89 7.09
CA TRP A 30 -11.91 -0.97 7.77
C TRP A 30 -10.83 -0.14 7.06
N ARG A 31 -10.69 -0.30 5.73
CA ARG A 31 -9.95 0.62 4.86
C ARG A 31 -10.87 1.32 3.87
N SER A 32 -10.42 2.51 3.48
CA SER A 32 -11.12 3.31 2.51
C SER A 32 -10.96 2.75 1.10
N TRP A 33 -11.84 3.13 0.17
CA TRP A 33 -11.74 2.74 -1.24
C TRP A 33 -10.43 3.18 -1.91
N SER A 34 -9.68 4.10 -1.30
CA SER A 34 -8.34 4.45 -1.78
C SER A 34 -7.37 3.26 -1.78
N ILE A 35 -7.58 2.25 -0.93
CA ILE A 35 -6.74 1.05 -0.87
C ILE A 35 -6.68 0.30 -2.21
N TYR A 36 -7.75 0.33 -2.99
CA TYR A 36 -7.82 -0.31 -4.30
C TYR A 36 -7.05 0.46 -5.37
N LEU A 37 -6.78 1.75 -5.13
CA LEU A 37 -6.00 2.62 -6.00
C LEU A 37 -4.50 2.52 -5.72
N GLU A 38 -4.10 2.24 -4.47
CA GLU A 38 -2.70 2.24 -4.03
C GLU A 38 -1.76 1.38 -4.92
N PRO A 39 -2.12 0.14 -5.30
CA PRO A 39 -1.27 -0.64 -6.19
C PRO A 39 -1.04 0.03 -7.54
N LEU A 40 -2.09 0.67 -8.07
CA LEU A 40 -2.03 1.35 -9.36
C LEU A 40 -1.18 2.60 -9.28
N GLU A 41 -1.33 3.40 -8.22
CA GLU A 41 -0.47 4.57 -7.96
C GLU A 41 1.01 4.17 -7.98
N GLY A 42 1.37 3.11 -7.25
CA GLY A 42 2.76 2.69 -7.14
C GLY A 42 3.27 2.11 -8.46
N LEU A 43 2.51 1.20 -9.07
CA LEU A 43 2.92 0.52 -10.30
C LEU A 43 3.03 1.49 -11.49
N ILE A 44 2.14 2.49 -11.58
CA ILE A 44 2.06 3.44 -12.71
C ILE A 44 3.00 4.63 -12.48
N LEU A 45 2.90 5.28 -11.33
CA LEU A 45 3.67 6.50 -11.06
C LEU A 45 5.10 6.16 -10.65
N GLY A 46 5.35 5.00 -10.06
CA GLY A 46 6.65 4.60 -9.52
C GLY A 46 6.86 5.06 -8.07
N PRO A 47 8.05 4.79 -7.49
CA PRO A 47 8.26 4.91 -6.05
C PRO A 47 7.96 6.29 -5.47
N TRP A 48 8.56 7.35 -6.01
CA TRP A 48 8.46 8.67 -5.39
C TRP A 48 7.21 9.43 -5.82
N ALA A 49 6.83 9.34 -7.10
CA ALA A 49 5.63 10.03 -7.58
C ALA A 49 4.35 9.37 -7.05
N GLY A 50 4.32 8.03 -6.95
CA GLY A 50 3.23 7.31 -6.32
C GLY A 50 3.13 7.66 -4.83
N PHE A 51 4.23 7.56 -4.09
CA PHE A 51 4.27 7.92 -2.67
C PHE A 51 3.73 9.34 -2.42
N LEU A 52 4.16 10.33 -3.21
CA LEU A 52 3.68 11.70 -3.07
C LEU A 52 2.20 11.86 -3.43
N ALA A 53 1.71 11.14 -4.43
CA ALA A 53 0.29 11.18 -4.80
C ALA A 53 -0.59 10.68 -3.66
N ALA A 54 -0.27 9.50 -3.11
CA ALA A 54 -0.96 8.95 -1.95
C ALA A 54 -0.83 9.85 -0.73
N LEU A 55 0.38 10.32 -0.39
CA LEU A 55 0.60 11.18 0.78
C LEU A 55 -0.25 12.47 0.72
N LEU A 56 -0.24 13.15 -0.42
CA LEU A 56 -1.03 14.38 -0.61
C LEU A 56 -2.53 14.07 -0.60
N GLY A 57 -2.95 12.98 -1.26
CA GLY A 57 -4.34 12.53 -1.27
C GLY A 57 -4.84 12.22 0.13
N SER A 58 -4.14 11.36 0.86
CA SER A 58 -4.45 10.97 2.24
C SER A 58 -4.48 12.16 3.19
N LEU A 59 -3.54 13.12 3.05
CA LEU A 59 -3.51 14.34 3.85
C LEU A 59 -4.75 15.21 3.59
N VAL A 60 -5.04 15.53 2.32
CA VAL A 60 -6.20 16.36 1.95
C VAL A 60 -7.50 15.69 2.40
N ALA A 61 -7.66 14.40 2.16
CA ALA A 61 -8.87 13.68 2.52
C ALA A 61 -9.14 13.73 4.03
N ARG A 62 -8.09 13.59 4.85
CA ARG A 62 -8.19 13.57 6.32
C ARG A 62 -8.28 14.96 6.94
N THR A 63 -7.83 16.00 6.24
CA THR A 63 -8.17 17.37 6.63
C THR A 63 -9.67 17.67 6.46
N ILE A 64 -10.34 17.01 5.51
CA ILE A 64 -11.77 17.22 5.24
C ILE A 64 -12.64 16.29 6.10
N LYS A 65 -12.28 15.00 6.19
CA LYS A 65 -13.00 13.96 6.95
C LYS A 65 -12.01 13.21 7.87
N PRO A 66 -11.63 13.81 9.01
CA PRO A 66 -10.70 13.19 9.96
C PRO A 66 -11.33 11.98 10.65
N THR A 67 -10.47 11.07 11.12
CA THR A 67 -10.83 9.88 11.92
C THR A 67 -9.85 9.75 13.08
N ASP A 68 -10.21 9.05 14.15
CA ASP A 68 -9.33 8.88 15.32
C ASP A 68 -8.00 8.20 14.97
N LEU A 69 -8.01 7.36 13.92
CA LEU A 69 -6.85 6.63 13.41
C LEU A 69 -6.27 7.26 12.13
N TRP A 70 -6.43 8.58 11.95
CA TRP A 70 -5.99 9.32 10.76
C TRP A 70 -4.51 9.06 10.39
N MET A 71 -3.64 8.84 11.38
CA MET A 71 -2.20 8.60 11.19
C MET A 71 -1.91 7.37 10.33
N PHE A 72 -2.74 6.32 10.44
CA PHE A 72 -2.60 5.14 9.59
C PHE A 72 -2.75 5.52 8.12
N GLY A 73 -3.72 6.36 7.82
CA GLY A 73 -3.90 6.88 6.49
C GLY A 73 -2.75 7.70 5.93
N ILE A 74 -2.27 8.65 6.72
CA ILE A 74 -1.25 9.60 6.25
C ILE A 74 0.11 8.93 6.07
N ILE A 75 0.38 7.84 6.79
CA ILE A 75 1.69 7.18 6.78
C ILE A 75 1.65 5.82 6.09
N ALA A 76 0.66 4.98 6.39
CA ALA A 76 0.63 3.61 5.89
C ALA A 76 0.19 3.49 4.43
N GLU A 77 -0.83 4.24 3.99
CA GLU A 77 -1.28 4.24 2.59
C GLU A 77 -0.12 4.62 1.63
N PRO A 78 0.65 5.71 1.87
CA PRO A 78 1.79 6.03 1.02
C PRO A 78 2.90 4.96 1.04
N MET A 79 3.08 4.24 2.15
CA MET A 79 4.07 3.16 2.24
C MET A 79 3.65 1.93 1.41
N GLY A 80 2.36 1.60 1.36
CA GLY A 80 1.82 0.59 0.45
C GLY A 80 2.07 0.95 -1.02
N VAL A 81 1.84 2.22 -1.38
CA VAL A 81 2.14 2.75 -2.71
C VAL A 81 3.63 2.71 -3.04
N LEU A 82 4.48 3.09 -2.08
CA LEU A 82 5.93 3.03 -2.23
C LEU A 82 6.40 1.60 -2.51
N ALA A 83 5.85 0.60 -1.82
CA ALA A 83 6.17 -0.81 -2.04
C ALA A 83 5.89 -1.23 -3.49
N CYS A 84 4.69 -0.92 -4.00
CA CYS A 84 4.32 -1.18 -5.39
C CYS A 84 5.25 -0.46 -6.38
N GLY A 85 5.63 0.79 -6.11
CA GLY A 85 6.60 1.51 -6.93
C GLY A 85 8.00 0.89 -6.92
N LEU A 86 8.48 0.43 -5.76
CA LEU A 86 9.76 -0.27 -5.64
C LEU A 86 9.74 -1.60 -6.41
N ILE A 87 8.63 -2.34 -6.36
CA ILE A 87 8.40 -3.54 -7.17
C ILE A 87 8.49 -3.21 -8.67
N ALA A 88 7.78 -2.16 -9.12
CA ALA A 88 7.80 -1.72 -10.52
C ALA A 88 9.20 -1.31 -11.01
N LYS A 89 10.06 -0.81 -10.11
CA LYS A 89 11.47 -0.47 -10.39
C LYS A 89 12.46 -1.59 -10.09
N ASN A 90 12.00 -2.79 -9.77
CA ASN A 90 12.84 -3.94 -9.46
C ASN A 90 13.82 -3.68 -8.27
N ARG A 91 13.41 -2.86 -7.29
CA ARG A 91 14.20 -2.44 -6.11
C ARG A 91 13.89 -3.27 -4.86
N TRP A 92 13.95 -4.60 -5.01
CA TRP A 92 13.61 -5.56 -3.96
C TRP A 92 14.43 -5.39 -2.66
N LYS A 93 15.71 -4.97 -2.75
CA LYS A 93 16.56 -4.76 -1.56
C LYS A 93 16.02 -3.66 -0.65
N SER A 94 15.56 -2.55 -1.24
CA SER A 94 14.98 -1.44 -0.49
C SER A 94 13.68 -1.86 0.20
N LEU A 95 12.84 -2.64 -0.50
CA LEU A 95 11.59 -3.13 0.08
C LEU A 95 11.83 -4.16 1.19
N LEU A 96 12.76 -5.10 1.00
CA LEU A 96 13.16 -6.03 2.07
C LEU A 96 13.77 -5.32 3.28
N LEU A 97 14.51 -4.24 3.07
CA LEU A 97 15.04 -3.44 4.18
C LEU A 97 13.90 -2.81 5.00
N ILE A 98 12.88 -2.26 4.35
CA ILE A 98 11.68 -1.72 5.03
C ILE A 98 11.01 -2.83 5.86
N TYR A 99 10.78 -4.00 5.25
CA TYR A 99 10.19 -5.15 5.95
C TYR A 99 11.04 -5.59 7.14
N ALA A 100 12.36 -5.73 6.96
CA ALA A 100 13.27 -6.18 8.01
C ALA A 100 13.28 -5.23 9.21
N VAL A 101 13.26 -3.91 8.97
CA VAL A 101 13.22 -2.91 10.04
C VAL A 101 11.89 -2.98 10.78
N MET A 102 10.76 -2.95 10.07
CA MET A 102 9.43 -2.93 10.69
C MET A 102 9.12 -4.25 11.42
N LEU A 103 9.33 -5.40 10.78
CA LEU A 103 9.14 -6.71 11.41
C LEU A 103 10.14 -6.95 12.55
N GLY A 104 11.41 -6.57 12.36
CA GLY A 104 12.43 -6.70 13.40
C GLY A 104 12.06 -5.92 14.66
N SER A 105 11.55 -4.69 14.49
CA SER A 105 11.07 -3.88 15.60
C SER A 105 9.81 -4.46 16.27
N TYR A 106 8.90 -5.05 15.50
CA TYR A 106 7.71 -5.74 16.02
C TYR A 106 8.10 -6.89 16.95
N PHE A 107 8.99 -7.78 16.51
CA PHE A 107 9.45 -8.91 17.33
C PHE A 107 10.35 -8.49 18.50
N ALA A 108 11.03 -7.35 18.42
CA ALA A 108 11.79 -6.80 19.55
C ALA A 108 10.86 -6.27 20.66
N HIS A 109 9.70 -5.73 20.29
CA HIS A 109 8.74 -5.15 21.22
C HIS A 109 8.02 -6.23 22.06
N PRO A 110 7.83 -6.07 23.39
CA PRO A 110 7.15 -7.06 24.24
C PRO A 110 5.76 -7.46 23.73
N LEU A 111 4.89 -6.49 23.46
CA LEU A 111 3.54 -6.75 22.92
C LEU A 111 3.56 -7.52 21.59
N GLY A 112 4.54 -7.29 20.71
CA GLY A 112 4.64 -8.02 19.45
C GLY A 112 4.94 -9.51 19.64
N ARG A 113 5.53 -9.89 20.78
CA ARG A 113 5.79 -11.30 21.13
C ARG A 113 4.61 -11.98 21.82
N GLU A 114 3.70 -11.21 22.41
CA GLU A 114 2.51 -11.72 23.11
C GLU A 114 1.32 -11.92 22.17
N LEU A 115 1.28 -11.17 21.07
CA LEU A 115 0.20 -11.26 20.09
C LEU A 115 0.27 -12.57 19.29
N PRO A 116 -0.89 -13.16 18.93
CA PRO A 116 -0.89 -14.43 18.21
C PRO A 116 -0.23 -14.31 16.84
N LEU A 117 0.75 -15.17 16.54
CA LEU A 117 1.50 -15.12 15.26
C LEU A 117 0.58 -15.17 14.03
N TRP A 118 -0.57 -15.82 14.14
CA TRP A 118 -1.52 -15.94 13.02
C TRP A 118 -2.02 -14.59 12.52
N THR A 119 -1.93 -13.52 13.32
CA THR A 119 -2.42 -12.17 12.99
C THR A 119 -1.51 -11.39 12.02
N ILE A 120 -0.31 -11.91 11.71
CA ILE A 120 0.65 -11.28 10.79
C ILE A 120 1.12 -12.23 9.67
N LEU A 121 0.37 -13.29 9.39
CA LEU A 121 0.77 -14.29 8.39
C LEU A 121 0.81 -13.73 6.97
N ASP A 122 -0.10 -12.83 6.63
CA ASP A 122 -0.08 -12.01 5.42
C ASP A 122 1.25 -11.26 5.26
N ILE A 123 1.70 -10.58 6.32
CA ILE A 123 2.95 -9.81 6.36
C ILE A 123 4.16 -10.72 6.14
N LEU A 124 4.19 -11.88 6.82
CA LEU A 124 5.26 -12.86 6.64
C LEU A 124 5.26 -13.43 5.21
N ALA A 125 4.09 -13.73 4.66
CA ALA A 125 3.93 -14.20 3.29
C ALA A 125 4.38 -13.14 2.27
N ALA A 126 3.94 -11.89 2.43
CA ALA A 126 4.36 -10.79 1.57
C ALA A 126 5.86 -10.58 1.63
N SER A 127 6.48 -10.63 2.82
CA SER A 127 7.93 -10.52 3.01
C SER A 127 8.69 -11.56 2.18
N ALA A 128 8.25 -12.83 2.23
CA ALA A 128 8.83 -13.91 1.44
C ALA A 128 8.61 -13.71 -0.07
N LEU A 129 7.46 -13.14 -0.46
CA LEU A 129 7.10 -12.87 -1.85
C LEU A 129 7.79 -11.64 -2.45
N VAL A 130 8.32 -10.70 -1.65
CA VAL A 130 8.99 -9.48 -2.14
C VAL A 130 10.01 -9.80 -3.23
N TYR A 131 10.93 -10.74 -2.98
CA TYR A 131 11.98 -11.07 -3.95
C TYR A 131 11.42 -11.67 -5.26
N PRO A 132 10.70 -12.80 -5.26
CA PRO A 132 10.23 -13.42 -6.50
C PRO A 132 9.26 -12.50 -7.26
N VAL A 133 8.33 -11.83 -6.58
CA VAL A 133 7.36 -10.94 -7.22
C VAL A 133 8.05 -9.74 -7.86
N THR A 134 9.01 -9.12 -7.18
CA THR A 134 9.77 -8.00 -7.76
C THR A 134 10.55 -8.42 -9.01
N LYS A 135 11.14 -9.62 -9.02
CA LYS A 135 11.87 -10.14 -10.18
C LYS A 135 10.95 -10.41 -11.37
N ILE A 136 9.79 -11.02 -11.15
CA ILE A 136 8.81 -11.23 -12.22
C ILE A 136 8.11 -9.94 -12.62
N SER A 137 8.09 -8.89 -11.80
CA SER A 137 7.54 -7.57 -12.17
C SER A 137 8.50 -6.72 -12.99
N LYS A 138 9.75 -7.15 -13.19
CA LYS A 138 10.71 -6.43 -14.06
C LYS A 138 10.13 -6.25 -15.46
N ASN A 139 10.19 -5.01 -15.96
CA ASN A 139 9.62 -4.61 -17.25
C ASN A 139 8.12 -4.97 -17.37
N LEU A 140 7.35 -4.81 -16.28
CA LEU A 140 5.92 -5.10 -16.23
C LEU A 140 5.16 -4.62 -17.47
N PHE A 141 5.40 -3.36 -17.87
CA PHE A 141 4.73 -2.73 -19.01
C PHE A 141 5.11 -3.32 -20.38
N ASN A 142 6.09 -4.21 -20.48
CA ASN A 142 6.46 -4.91 -21.72
C ASN A 142 6.06 -6.39 -21.69
N LYS A 143 5.37 -6.86 -20.64
CA LYS A 143 4.97 -8.25 -20.52
C LYS A 143 3.73 -8.59 -21.35
N ASP A 144 3.61 -9.88 -21.64
CA ASP A 144 2.41 -10.49 -22.19
C ASP A 144 1.19 -10.13 -21.33
N VAL A 145 0.13 -9.69 -22.00
CA VAL A 145 -1.15 -9.28 -21.41
C VAL A 145 -1.75 -10.40 -20.57
N ASN A 146 -1.57 -11.66 -20.97
CA ASN A 146 -2.11 -12.82 -20.24
C ASN A 146 -1.47 -12.99 -18.86
N ARG A 147 -0.27 -12.45 -18.65
CA ARG A 147 0.46 -12.56 -17.37
C ARG A 147 0.31 -11.31 -16.50
N LEU A 148 -0.17 -10.21 -17.06
CA LEU A 148 -0.31 -8.94 -16.33
C LEU A 148 -1.26 -9.03 -15.13
N PRO A 149 -2.48 -9.62 -15.23
CA PRO A 149 -3.39 -9.69 -14.09
C PRO A 149 -2.74 -10.34 -12.88
N PHE A 150 -2.12 -11.51 -13.09
CA PHE A 150 -1.48 -12.27 -12.02
C PHE A 150 -0.31 -11.51 -11.38
N ILE A 151 0.59 -10.96 -12.17
CA ILE A 151 1.77 -10.25 -11.65
C ILE A 151 1.34 -8.97 -10.91
N MET A 152 0.37 -8.25 -11.44
CA MET A 152 -0.16 -7.04 -10.80
C MET A 152 -0.88 -7.35 -9.49
N SER A 153 -1.67 -8.41 -9.43
CA SER A 153 -2.33 -8.85 -8.19
C SER A 153 -1.32 -9.26 -7.11
N MET A 154 -0.24 -9.95 -7.48
CA MET A 154 0.83 -10.27 -6.52
C MET A 154 1.56 -9.02 -6.01
N ALA A 155 1.79 -8.03 -6.89
CA ALA A 155 2.37 -6.76 -6.48
C ALA A 155 1.41 -5.97 -5.58
N ALA A 156 0.11 -5.99 -5.89
CA ALA A 156 -0.93 -5.35 -5.09
C ALA A 156 -1.05 -5.95 -3.71
N PHE A 157 -1.05 -7.28 -3.59
CA PHE A 157 -0.98 -7.98 -2.31
C PHE A 157 0.18 -7.46 -1.45
N ILE A 158 1.40 -7.42 -2.00
CA ILE A 158 2.55 -6.90 -1.26
C ILE A 158 2.37 -5.42 -0.91
N GLY A 159 1.78 -4.61 -1.79
CA GLY A 159 1.47 -3.20 -1.53
C GLY A 159 0.56 -3.04 -0.32
N THR A 160 -0.63 -3.64 -0.36
CA THR A 160 -1.65 -3.58 0.70
C THR A 160 -1.12 -4.15 2.02
N VAL A 161 -0.39 -5.26 1.97
CA VAL A 161 0.24 -5.82 3.17
C VAL A 161 1.36 -4.92 3.71
N THR A 162 2.01 -4.11 2.87
CA THR A 162 2.98 -3.11 3.37
C THR A 162 2.28 -1.96 4.09
N ASP A 163 1.07 -1.57 3.65
CA ASP A 163 0.19 -0.70 4.44
C ASP A 163 -0.16 -1.39 5.78
N SER A 164 -0.62 -2.65 5.80
CA SER A 164 -0.86 -3.41 7.06
C SER A 164 0.36 -3.37 7.99
N LEU A 165 1.54 -3.73 7.47
CA LEU A 165 2.80 -3.74 8.22
C LEU A 165 3.13 -2.36 8.79
N THR A 166 2.89 -1.30 8.02
CA THR A 166 3.14 0.07 8.49
C THR A 166 2.17 0.44 9.62
N ARG A 167 0.90 0.05 9.54
CA ARG A 167 -0.08 0.23 10.63
C ARG A 167 0.34 -0.53 11.88
N VAL A 168 0.77 -1.78 11.75
CA VAL A 168 1.31 -2.60 12.84
C VAL A 168 2.54 -1.94 13.47
N PHE A 169 3.46 -1.46 12.65
CA PHE A 169 4.66 -0.75 13.09
C PHE A 169 4.32 0.52 13.87
N LEU A 170 3.39 1.33 13.37
CA LEU A 170 2.93 2.54 14.04
C LEU A 170 2.24 2.22 15.35
N LEU A 171 1.33 1.24 15.32
CA LEU A 171 0.52 0.86 16.46
C LEU A 171 1.38 0.36 17.62
N ILE A 172 2.33 -0.55 17.36
CA ILE A 172 3.08 -1.25 18.41
C ILE A 172 4.51 -0.69 18.56
N PRO A 173 5.49 -0.95 17.67
CA PRO A 173 6.84 -0.41 17.79
C PRO A 173 6.95 1.10 17.99
N ALA A 174 6.17 1.89 17.25
CA ALA A 174 6.22 3.35 17.34
C ALA A 174 5.35 3.90 18.48
N GLY A 175 4.64 3.05 19.23
CA GLY A 175 3.94 3.43 20.44
C GLY A 175 2.65 4.22 20.25
N LEU A 176 2.02 4.19 19.06
CA LEU A 176 0.75 4.90 18.85
C LEU A 176 -0.34 4.45 19.84
N TYR A 177 -0.35 3.18 20.25
CA TYR A 177 -1.28 2.71 21.28
C TYR A 177 -1.16 3.47 22.62
N VAL A 178 0.05 3.90 22.98
CA VAL A 178 0.30 4.69 24.19
C VAL A 178 -0.26 6.10 24.03
N ILE A 179 -0.07 6.71 22.87
CA ILE A 179 -0.62 8.04 22.55
C ILE A 179 -2.15 8.02 22.58
N LEU A 180 -2.76 6.93 22.11
CA LEU A 180 -4.20 6.73 22.15
C LEU A 180 -4.73 6.33 23.54
N GLY A 181 -3.86 6.09 24.52
CA GLY A 181 -4.23 5.65 25.86
C GLY A 181 -4.84 4.24 25.90
N TRP A 182 -4.53 3.39 24.93
CA TRP A 182 -5.11 2.05 24.83
C TRP A 182 -4.41 1.07 25.79
N PRO A 183 -5.14 0.40 26.69
CA PRO A 183 -4.57 -0.68 27.49
C PRO A 183 -4.25 -1.90 26.61
N SER A 184 -3.37 -2.77 27.09
CA SER A 184 -2.90 -3.97 26.35
C SER A 184 -4.04 -4.86 25.85
N GLU A 185 -5.12 -5.01 26.62
CA GLU A 185 -6.29 -5.80 26.22
C GLU A 185 -7.03 -5.19 25.02
N VAL A 186 -7.18 -3.86 24.98
CA VAL A 186 -7.79 -3.16 23.84
C VAL A 186 -6.90 -3.30 22.62
N VAL A 187 -5.57 -3.16 22.78
CA VAL A 187 -4.60 -3.40 21.69
C VAL A 187 -4.75 -4.81 21.15
N ARG A 188 -4.84 -5.82 22.02
CA ARG A 188 -4.98 -7.22 21.62
C ARG A 188 -6.25 -7.48 20.82
N VAL A 189 -7.39 -6.96 21.29
CA VAL A 189 -8.67 -7.09 20.58
C VAL A 189 -8.60 -6.40 19.22
N ALA A 190 -8.13 -5.14 19.18
CA ALA A 190 -8.01 -4.37 17.94
C ALA A 190 -7.05 -5.03 16.94
N PHE A 191 -5.98 -5.66 17.41
CA PHE A 191 -5.03 -6.37 16.57
C PHE A 191 -5.64 -7.64 15.95
N ILE A 192 -6.38 -8.41 16.74
CA ILE A 192 -7.06 -9.63 16.29
C ILE A 192 -8.16 -9.30 15.27
N THR A 193 -9.00 -8.31 15.56
CA THR A 193 -10.06 -7.89 14.63
C THR A 193 -9.46 -7.29 13.36
N GLY A 194 -8.48 -6.39 13.51
CA GLY A 194 -7.80 -5.77 12.38
C GLY A 194 -7.07 -6.76 11.47
N ALA A 195 -6.55 -7.88 12.02
CA ALA A 195 -5.95 -8.94 11.21
C ALA A 195 -6.99 -9.65 10.33
N VAL A 196 -8.17 -9.97 10.86
CA VAL A 196 -9.26 -10.58 10.09
C VAL A 196 -9.70 -9.66 8.97
N ASP A 197 -9.94 -8.39 9.28
CA ASP A 197 -10.36 -7.40 8.28
C ASP A 197 -9.28 -7.19 7.22
N SER A 198 -7.99 -7.16 7.61
CA SER A 198 -6.88 -7.03 6.68
C SER A 198 -6.80 -8.21 5.71
N TYR A 199 -7.04 -9.45 6.15
CA TYR A 199 -7.00 -10.63 5.27
C TYR A 199 -8.11 -10.62 4.24
N ILE A 200 -9.30 -10.18 4.65
CA ILE A 200 -10.45 -10.01 3.76
C ILE A 200 -10.11 -8.94 2.71
N GLU A 201 -9.59 -7.80 3.13
CA GLU A 201 -9.25 -6.72 2.20
C GLU A 201 -8.10 -7.07 1.27
N ASP A 202 -7.07 -7.76 1.74
CA ASP A 202 -5.98 -8.24 0.89
C ASP A 202 -6.52 -9.10 -0.26
N ALA A 203 -7.46 -10.00 0.05
CA ALA A 203 -8.13 -10.82 -0.96
C ALA A 203 -8.96 -9.96 -1.92
N ILE A 204 -9.69 -8.97 -1.43
CA ILE A 204 -10.49 -8.06 -2.27
C ILE A 204 -9.58 -7.24 -3.17
N VAL A 205 -8.48 -6.65 -2.66
CA VAL A 205 -7.52 -5.87 -3.47
C VAL A 205 -6.89 -6.74 -4.56
N VAL A 206 -6.55 -7.98 -4.25
CA VAL A 206 -6.04 -8.95 -5.22
C VAL A 206 -7.05 -9.18 -6.36
N ILE A 207 -8.32 -9.40 -6.01
CA ILE A 207 -9.42 -9.62 -6.98
C ILE A 207 -9.66 -8.36 -7.81
N VAL A 208 -9.79 -7.20 -7.17
CA VAL A 208 -10.03 -5.92 -7.86
C VAL A 208 -8.87 -5.64 -8.83
N THR A 209 -7.62 -5.74 -8.37
CA THR A 209 -6.44 -5.51 -9.22
C THR A 209 -6.37 -6.51 -10.37
N PHE A 210 -6.76 -7.77 -10.14
CA PHE A 210 -6.80 -8.79 -11.19
C PHE A 210 -7.73 -8.36 -12.33
N ILE A 211 -8.92 -7.86 -11.99
CA ILE A 211 -9.97 -7.47 -12.93
C ILE A 211 -9.61 -6.17 -13.64
N ILE A 212 -9.27 -5.11 -12.88
CA ILE A 212 -9.15 -3.75 -13.43
C ILE A 212 -7.72 -3.38 -13.83
N GLY A 213 -6.70 -4.01 -13.22
CA GLY A 213 -5.32 -3.59 -13.36
C GLY A 213 -4.80 -3.66 -14.80
N THR A 214 -5.09 -4.77 -15.49
CA THR A 214 -4.64 -4.96 -16.88
C THR A 214 -5.33 -3.99 -17.85
N PRO A 215 -6.67 -3.85 -17.88
CA PRO A 215 -7.34 -2.83 -18.68
C PRO A 215 -6.76 -1.42 -18.50
N ILE A 216 -6.49 -1.02 -17.25
CA ILE A 216 -5.92 0.30 -16.93
C ILE A 216 -4.51 0.43 -17.52
N VAL A 217 -3.64 -0.56 -17.30
CA VAL A 217 -2.28 -0.55 -17.85
C VAL A 217 -2.29 -0.52 -19.38
N LEU A 218 -3.19 -1.25 -20.03
CA LEU A 218 -3.34 -1.24 -21.49
C LEU A 218 -3.82 0.12 -22.01
N ALA A 219 -4.76 0.77 -21.33
CA ALA A 219 -5.20 2.11 -21.67
C ALA A 219 -4.05 3.12 -21.58
N LEU A 220 -3.24 3.03 -20.52
CA LEU A 220 -2.09 3.92 -20.31
C LEU A 220 -0.97 3.72 -21.33
N LYS A 221 -0.71 2.49 -21.79
CA LYS A 221 0.27 2.22 -22.85
C LYS A 221 -0.04 2.93 -24.17
N LYS A 222 -1.31 3.28 -24.43
CA LYS A 222 -1.72 4.00 -25.63
C LYS A 222 -1.34 5.49 -25.61
N ILE A 223 -0.93 6.04 -24.47
CA ILE A 223 -0.58 7.46 -24.33
C ILE A 223 0.80 7.72 -24.95
N PRO A 224 0.91 8.48 -26.07
CA PRO A 224 2.16 8.68 -26.75
C PRO A 224 3.20 9.43 -25.89
N GLY A 225 4.44 8.94 -25.91
CA GLY A 225 5.56 9.59 -25.22
C GLY A 225 5.60 9.41 -23.70
N MET A 226 4.77 8.53 -23.13
CA MET A 226 4.81 8.16 -21.71
C MET A 226 5.60 6.85 -21.50
N LYS A 227 6.47 6.84 -20.49
CA LYS A 227 7.25 5.65 -20.09
C LYS A 227 6.94 5.33 -18.64
N TYR A 228 6.32 4.18 -18.41
CA TYR A 228 5.93 3.72 -17.09
C TYR A 228 6.94 2.69 -16.52
N PRO A 229 7.15 2.65 -15.19
CA PRO A 229 6.68 3.63 -14.20
C PRO A 229 7.38 4.99 -14.39
N LEU A 230 6.66 6.08 -14.10
CA LEU A 230 7.06 7.46 -14.43
C LEU A 230 8.28 7.96 -13.65
N SER A 231 8.35 7.58 -12.38
CA SER A 231 9.44 7.86 -11.45
C SER A 231 10.24 6.61 -11.17
#